data_AF-A0A951DP62-F1
#
_entry.id   AF-A0A951DP62-F1
#
_cell.length_a   1.000
_cell.length_b   1.000
_cell.length_c   1.000
_cell.angle_alpha   90.00
_cell.angle_beta   90.00
_cell.angle_gamma   90.00
#
_symmetry.space_group_name_H-M   'P 1'
#
loop_
_entity.id
_entity.type
_entity.pdbx_description
1 polymer ?
#
loop_
_entity_poly.entity_id
_entity_poly.type
_entity_poly.pdbx_seq_one_letter_code
_entity_poly.pdbx_strand_id
1 'polypeptide(L)'
;MRRFAFFGPAALGLAAIVLVIGIPSVALGDDDRRDFTAHFLGVNETPSISTDATADLTVRINGSGDNARITYTLTFSGLRAPVTQAHIHFAQSKVAGGIMVFLCGTAASPGPA
;
A
#
# COMPACT_ATOMS: atom_id res chain seq x y z
N MET A 1 -57.14 -4.38 56.30
CA MET A 1 -58.48 -4.95 56.09
C MET A 1 -59.03 -4.41 54.77
N ARG A 2 -59.20 -5.28 53.77
CA ARG A 2 -60.14 -5.26 52.61
C ARG A 2 -60.25 -3.91 51.85
N ARG A 3 -59.96 -3.81 50.54
CA ARG A 3 -60.69 -4.51 49.44
C ARG A 3 -59.91 -4.47 48.10
N PHE A 4 -59.99 -5.59 47.39
CA PHE A 4 -59.85 -5.85 45.95
C PHE A 4 -60.57 -4.83 45.06
N ALA A 5 -60.40 -4.66 43.74
CA ALA A 5 -59.48 -5.01 42.63
C ALA A 5 -60.29 -4.73 41.34
N PHE A 6 -59.72 -4.22 40.24
CA PHE A 6 -60.18 -4.44 38.83
C PHE A 6 -59.11 -3.79 37.91
N PHE A 7 -58.21 -4.56 37.29
CA PHE A 7 -58.26 -5.15 35.93
C PHE A 7 -58.18 -4.15 34.75
N GLY A 8 -57.06 -4.22 34.03
CA GLY A 8 -56.87 -3.72 32.67
C GLY A 8 -55.68 -4.45 32.01
N PRO A 9 -55.87 -5.22 30.92
CA PRO A 9 -54.85 -6.11 30.36
C PRO A 9 -54.06 -5.51 29.18
N ALA A 10 -52.95 -6.19 28.86
CA ALA A 10 -52.34 -6.35 27.54
C ALA A 10 -51.71 -5.09 26.87
N ALA A 11 -50.38 -4.98 26.72
CA ALA A 11 -49.44 -5.76 25.89
C ALA A 11 -49.38 -5.33 24.42
N LEU A 12 -48.15 -5.30 23.89
CA LEU A 12 -47.71 -5.17 22.49
C LEU A 12 -47.94 -3.78 21.84
N GLY A 13 -47.04 -3.21 21.04
CA GLY A 13 -45.84 -3.74 20.41
C GLY A 13 -45.23 -2.65 19.51
N LEU A 14 -44.01 -2.91 19.05
CA LEU A 14 -43.21 -2.10 18.11
C LEU A 14 -44.01 -1.43 16.98
N ALA A 15 -43.70 -0.16 16.69
CA ALA A 15 -43.59 0.35 15.32
C ALA A 15 -42.91 1.73 15.26
N ALA A 16 -41.60 1.79 15.46
CA ALA A 16 -40.81 2.88 14.89
C ALA A 16 -40.45 2.47 13.46
N ILE A 17 -41.35 2.72 12.50
CA ILE A 17 -41.04 2.56 11.08
C ILE A 17 -40.20 3.77 10.67
N VAL A 18 -38.88 3.60 10.77
CA VAL A 18 -37.90 4.48 10.12
C VAL A 18 -37.96 4.16 8.63
N LEU A 19 -38.73 4.94 7.87
CA LEU A 19 -38.74 4.87 6.41
C LEU A 19 -37.49 5.57 5.87
N VAL A 20 -36.38 4.84 5.79
CA VAL A 20 -35.20 5.22 5.01
C VAL A 20 -35.21 4.35 3.75
N ILE A 21 -36.06 4.71 2.78
CA ILE A 21 -36.02 4.12 1.45
C ILE A 21 -35.52 5.21 0.51
N GLY A 22 -34.25 5.12 0.09
CA GLY A 22 -33.72 5.92 -1.01
C GLY A 22 -32.47 6.76 -0.76
N ILE A 23 -31.68 6.52 0.29
CA ILE A 23 -30.33 7.12 0.33
C ILE A 23 -29.48 6.34 -0.68
N PRO A 24 -28.94 6.95 -1.75
CA PRO A 24 -27.94 6.29 -2.56
C PRO A 24 -26.73 6.01 -1.66
N SER A 25 -26.39 4.74 -1.48
CA SER A 25 -25.16 4.33 -0.81
C SER A 25 -23.98 4.92 -1.59
N VAL A 26 -23.41 6.02 -1.10
CA VAL A 26 -22.11 6.46 -1.58
C VAL A 26 -21.09 5.48 -1.00
N ALA A 27 -20.63 4.55 -1.83
CA ALA A 27 -19.46 3.75 -1.49
C ALA A 27 -18.26 4.70 -1.48
N LEU A 28 -17.85 5.15 -0.30
CA LEU A 28 -16.51 5.70 -0.11
C LEU A 28 -15.56 4.51 -0.21
N GLY A 29 -15.10 4.19 -1.42
CA GLY A 29 -14.01 3.25 -1.58
C GLY A 29 -12.77 3.83 -0.92
N ASP A 30 -12.23 3.14 0.06
CA ASP A 30 -10.86 3.39 0.53
C ASP A 30 -9.96 3.03 -0.66
N ASP A 31 -9.44 4.04 -1.37
CA ASP A 31 -8.47 3.82 -2.43
C ASP A 31 -7.20 3.36 -1.74
N ASP A 32 -7.00 2.05 -1.70
CA ASP A 32 -5.90 1.34 -1.04
C ASP A 32 -4.58 1.57 -1.82
N ARG A 33 -4.28 2.85 -2.08
CA ARG A 33 -3.21 3.32 -2.93
C ARG A 33 -2.09 3.86 -2.06
N ARG A 34 -0.87 3.37 -2.31
CA ARG A 34 0.35 3.79 -1.62
C ARG A 34 1.38 4.22 -2.66
N ASP A 35 1.91 5.42 -2.47
CA ASP A 35 2.92 6.01 -3.33
C ASP A 35 4.24 6.14 -2.57
N PHE A 36 5.33 5.72 -3.20
CA PHE A 36 6.68 5.81 -2.68
C PHE A 36 7.59 6.47 -3.70
N THR A 37 8.53 7.26 -3.20
CA THR A 37 9.60 7.84 -4.01
C THR A 37 10.95 7.61 -3.35
N ALA A 38 11.99 7.49 -4.14
CA ALA A 38 13.36 7.40 -3.65
C ALA A 38 14.31 8.09 -4.63
N HIS A 39 15.28 8.84 -4.07
CA HIS A 39 16.37 9.46 -4.81
C HIS A 39 17.68 8.81 -4.38
N PHE A 40 18.44 8.30 -5.35
CA PHE A 40 19.65 7.52 -5.13
C PHE A 40 20.89 8.35 -5.46
N LEU A 41 21.82 8.38 -4.51
CA LEU A 41 23.10 9.05 -4.61
C LEU A 41 24.20 8.10 -4.17
N GLY A 42 25.35 8.10 -4.86
CA GLY A 42 26.47 7.22 -4.51
C GLY A 42 26.95 7.37 -3.06
N VAL A 43 26.82 8.55 -2.46
CA VAL A 43 27.18 8.77 -1.05
C VAL A 43 26.31 7.99 -0.05
N ASN A 44 25.10 7.59 -0.46
CA ASN A 44 24.18 6.78 0.34
C ASN A 44 24.43 5.27 0.19
N GLU A 45 25.37 4.87 -0.66
CA GLU A 45 25.81 3.47 -0.76
C GLU A 45 26.59 3.03 0.48
N THR A 46 26.75 1.71 0.64
CA THR A 46 27.54 1.10 1.72
C THR A 46 28.56 0.12 1.13
N PRO A 47 29.85 0.53 0.99
CA PRO A 47 30.42 1.83 1.34
C PRO A 47 29.99 2.94 0.37
N SER A 48 30.10 4.20 0.82
CA SER A 48 29.81 5.37 -0.01
C SER A 48 30.72 5.41 -1.25
N ILE A 49 30.13 5.72 -2.41
CA ILE A 49 30.81 5.77 -3.71
C ILE A 49 30.83 7.21 -4.23
N SER A 50 32.01 7.69 -4.66
CA SER A 50 32.14 8.95 -5.38
C SER A 50 31.81 8.75 -6.85
N THR A 51 30.63 9.20 -7.27
CA THR A 51 30.15 9.06 -8.65
C THR A 51 29.19 10.20 -8.99
N ASP A 52 29.08 10.52 -10.28
CA ASP A 52 28.08 11.46 -10.82
C ASP A 52 26.74 10.77 -11.08
N ALA A 53 26.65 9.46 -10.85
CA ALA A 53 25.45 8.68 -11.10
C ALA A 53 24.35 8.99 -10.09
N THR A 54 23.13 9.12 -10.61
CA THR A 54 21.91 9.32 -9.81
C THR A 54 20.78 8.43 -10.34
N ALA A 55 19.78 8.20 -9.49
CA ALA A 55 18.53 7.62 -9.93
C ALA A 55 17.33 8.17 -9.15
N ASP A 56 16.16 8.10 -9.77
CA ASP A 56 14.87 8.43 -9.20
C ASP A 56 13.91 7.27 -9.41
N LEU A 57 13.31 6.78 -8.33
CA LEU A 57 12.29 5.74 -8.35
C LEU A 57 10.98 6.32 -7.87
N THR A 58 9.92 6.08 -8.63
CA THR A 58 8.54 6.20 -8.17
C THR A 58 7.88 4.83 -8.19
N VAL A 59 7.21 4.46 -7.10
CA VAL A 59 6.43 3.22 -6.98
C VAL A 59 5.02 3.59 -6.55
N ARG A 60 4.04 3.00 -7.22
CA ARG A 60 2.63 3.08 -6.88
C ARG A 60 2.10 1.67 -6.66
N ILE A 61 1.51 1.43 -5.50
CA ILE A 61 0.83 0.18 -5.15
C ILE A 61 -0.66 0.49 -5.09
N ASN A 62 -1.48 -0.23 -5.84
CA ASN A 62 -2.93 -0.11 -5.79
C ASN A 62 -3.53 -1.44 -5.31
N GLY A 63 -4.39 -1.38 -4.30
CA GLY A 63 -5.00 -2.55 -3.68
C GLY A 63 -4.14 -3.16 -2.57
N SER A 64 -4.65 -4.23 -1.96
CA SER A 64 -4.02 -4.92 -0.84
C SER A 64 -4.04 -6.44 -1.01
N GLY A 65 -3.21 -7.13 -0.24
CA GLY A 65 -3.04 -8.58 -0.29
C GLY A 65 -2.58 -9.06 -1.67
N ASP A 66 -3.06 -10.24 -2.07
CA ASP A 66 -2.64 -10.91 -3.31
C ASP A 66 -3.12 -10.20 -4.59
N ASN A 67 -4.03 -9.24 -4.48
CA ASN A 67 -4.57 -8.48 -5.61
C ASN A 67 -3.86 -7.13 -5.81
N ALA A 68 -2.88 -6.81 -4.97
CA ALA A 68 -2.15 -5.56 -5.09
C ALA A 68 -1.37 -5.49 -6.42
N ARG A 69 -1.50 -4.36 -7.12
CA ARG A 69 -0.77 -4.07 -8.35
C ARG A 69 0.28 -3.01 -8.10
N ILE A 70 1.51 -3.33 -8.44
CA ILE A 70 2.65 -2.42 -8.32
C ILE A 70 3.00 -1.88 -9.71
N THR A 71 3.05 -0.56 -9.85
CA THR A 71 3.55 0.14 -11.03
C THR A 71 4.72 1.01 -10.62
N TYR A 72 5.80 1.00 -11.38
CA TYR A 72 6.98 1.79 -11.04
C TYR A 72 7.60 2.45 -12.26
N THR A 73 8.37 3.49 -12.00
CA THR A 73 9.24 4.13 -12.99
C THR A 73 10.57 4.40 -12.32
N LEU A 74 11.64 3.84 -12.89
CA LEU A 74 13.02 4.08 -12.48
C LEU A 74 13.72 4.85 -13.61
N THR A 75 14.24 6.03 -13.29
CA THR A 75 15.09 6.81 -14.19
C THR A 75 16.47 6.92 -13.58
N PHE A 76 17.51 6.72 -14.37
CA PHE A 76 18.90 6.78 -13.91
C PHE A 76 19.76 7.50 -14.93
N SER A 77 20.87 8.07 -14.47
CA SER A 77 21.81 8.80 -15.32
C SER A 77 23.23 8.73 -14.75
N GLY A 78 24.23 9.13 -15.55
CA GLY A 78 25.62 9.27 -15.08
C GLY A 78 26.36 7.96 -14.82
N LEU A 79 25.78 6.81 -15.14
CA LEU A 79 26.45 5.51 -15.05
C LEU A 79 27.58 5.40 -16.08
N ARG A 80 28.73 4.89 -15.65
CA ARG A 80 29.93 4.73 -16.48
C ARG A 80 30.07 3.35 -17.12
N ALA A 81 29.13 2.45 -16.83
CA ALA A 81 29.07 1.09 -17.34
C ALA A 81 27.61 0.72 -17.66
N PRO A 82 27.37 -0.29 -18.52
CA PRO A 82 26.04 -0.79 -18.78
C PRO A 82 25.31 -1.23 -17.50
N VAL A 83 23.99 -0.99 -17.45
CA VAL A 83 23.14 -1.48 -16.36
C VAL A 83 23.01 -3.00 -16.47
N THR A 84 23.29 -3.70 -15.37
CA THR A 84 23.18 -5.16 -15.28
C THR A 84 22.00 -5.62 -14.43
N GLN A 85 21.54 -4.79 -13.50
CA GLN A 85 20.40 -5.07 -12.63
C GLN A 85 19.86 -3.78 -11.99
N ALA A 86 18.61 -3.83 -11.53
CA ALA A 86 18.01 -2.89 -10.60
C ALA A 86 17.15 -3.67 -9.60
N HIS A 87 17.24 -3.38 -8.30
CA HIS A 87 16.56 -4.17 -7.29
C HIS A 87 16.32 -3.38 -5.99
N ILE A 88 15.45 -3.93 -5.13
CA ILE A 88 15.10 -3.38 -3.82
C ILE A 88 15.75 -4.23 -2.74
N HIS A 89 16.46 -3.59 -1.81
CA HIS A 89 17.01 -4.23 -0.63
C HIS A 89 16.09 -4.07 0.59
N PHE A 90 16.20 -4.98 1.54
CA PHE A 90 15.64 -4.82 2.88
C PHE A 90 16.75 -4.89 3.94
N ALA A 91 16.98 -3.77 4.62
CA ALA A 91 17.95 -3.65 5.72
C ALA A 91 17.73 -2.35 6.52
N GLN A 92 18.48 -2.22 7.62
CA GLN A 92 18.64 -0.96 8.32
C GLN A 92 19.28 0.11 7.42
N SER A 93 19.04 1.38 7.72
CA SER A 93 19.67 2.49 7.01
C SER A 93 21.19 2.35 7.02
N LYS A 94 21.82 2.50 5.84
CA LYS A 94 23.28 2.43 5.65
C LYS A 94 23.91 1.05 5.96
N VAL A 95 23.12 -0.01 5.80
CA VAL A 95 23.58 -1.41 5.84
C VAL A 95 23.25 -2.09 4.51
N ALA A 96 24.21 -2.80 3.94
CA ALA A 96 23.98 -3.61 2.74
C ALA A 96 23.07 -4.81 3.08
N GLY A 97 21.82 -4.75 2.62
CA GLY A 97 20.80 -5.78 2.86
C GLY A 97 20.74 -6.86 1.78
N GLY A 98 19.92 -7.89 2.03
CA GLY A 98 19.55 -8.85 0.99
C GLY A 98 18.65 -8.22 -0.07
N ILE A 99 18.74 -8.72 -1.31
CA ILE A 99 17.85 -8.33 -2.41
C ILE A 99 16.49 -9.01 -2.23
N MET A 100 15.41 -8.23 -2.23
CA MET A 100 14.05 -8.72 -2.08
C MET A 100 13.33 -8.86 -3.42
N VAL A 101 13.54 -7.90 -4.32
CA VAL A 101 12.83 -7.81 -5.60
C VAL A 101 13.77 -7.27 -6.66
N PHE A 102 13.81 -7.92 -7.84
CA PHE A 102 14.45 -7.38 -9.03
C PHE A 102 13.44 -6.56 -9.84
N LEU A 103 13.79 -5.32 -10.18
CA LEU A 103 13.04 -4.42 -11.08
C LEU A 103 13.58 -4.50 -12.51
N CYS A 104 14.88 -4.76 -12.64
CA CYS A 104 15.56 -5.17 -13.86
C CYS A 104 16.47 -6.34 -13.48
N GLY A 105 16.25 -7.48 -14.12
CA GLY A 105 16.84 -8.74 -13.70
C GLY A 105 18.05 -9.18 -14.50
N THR A 106 18.67 -10.24 -14.02
CA THR A 106 19.65 -11.03 -14.78
C THR A 106 18.97 -12.25 -15.39
N ALA A 107 19.68 -13.02 -16.23
CA ALA A 107 19.15 -14.28 -16.77
C ALA A 107 18.73 -15.28 -15.66
N ALA A 108 19.41 -15.28 -14.52
CA ALA A 108 19.11 -16.16 -13.39
C ALA A 108 18.05 -15.59 -12.42
N SER A 109 17.75 -14.29 -12.51
CA SER A 109 16.79 -13.60 -11.65
C SER A 109 16.09 -12.51 -12.46
N PRO A 110 15.08 -12.88 -13.27
CA PRO A 110 14.42 -11.93 -14.15
C PRO A 110 13.66 -10.87 -13.34
N GLY A 111 13.50 -9.68 -13.93
CA GLY A 111 12.59 -8.67 -13.40
C GLY A 111 11.13 -9.08 -13.61
N PRO A 112 10.16 -8.29 -13.11
CA PRO A 112 8.76 -8.52 -13.40
C PRO A 112 8.54 -8.51 -14.92
N ALA A 113 7.80 -9.52 -15.40
CA ALA A 113 7.39 -9.67 -16.78
C ALA A 113 6.36 -8.60 -17.19
#